data_AF-A0A4P9WXS3-F1
#
_entry.id   AF-A0A4P9WXS3-F1
#
_cell.length_a   1.000
_cell.length_b   1.000
_cell.length_c   1.000
_cell.angle_alpha   90.00
_cell.angle_beta   90.00
_cell.angle_gamma   90.00
#
_symmetry.space_group_name_H-M   'P 1'
#
loop_
_entity.id
_entity.type
_entity.pdbx_description
1 polymer ?
#
loop_
_entity_poly.entity_id
_entity_poly.type
_entity_poly.pdbx_seq_one_letter_code
_entity_poly.pdbx_strand_id
1 'polypeptide(L)'
;DIRITGPSHGKCGYCHGSRGSRSSHTFGFLATRLSVTGYQQLIDRGWRRSGRYLYHPHPATSCCKLYTIRLNVTQYQLTHGQRKVLKRAHRWTDARRTLRPPEGAARPARPSAASPPLDWTRPMCAISAQMEDPRVWRTELVPTAFAEDAYALYRSYQIGVHGDDPDRITREQYRQFLVDSPLVPLEASRAALPARHPEHGYGSFHLRYYLNGQLVAVSVLDILPRSVSSVYFFYDLAHKHLGLGHYSALHEIGWTQRLYQRRYPHAPPITSLTGFGIRYYYLGYYIHDCAKMRYKGSYQPSELLCPVTQTW
;
A
#
# COMPACT_ATOMS: atom_id res chain seq x y z
N ASP A 1 -25.83 -1.50 -5.62
CA ASP A 1 -26.53 -1.46 -4.32
C ASP A 1 -25.62 -0.98 -3.22
N ILE A 2 -26.13 -0.07 -2.40
CA ILE A 2 -25.50 0.46 -1.19
C ILE A 2 -26.42 0.14 -0.02
N ARG A 3 -25.88 -0.41 1.07
CA ARG A 3 -26.61 -0.65 2.33
C ARG A 3 -25.95 0.13 3.45
N ILE A 4 -26.62 1.17 3.93
CA ILE A 4 -26.14 1.97 5.07
C ILE A 4 -26.15 1.09 6.32
N THR A 5 -25.02 1.01 7.01
CA THR A 5 -24.93 0.35 8.33
C THR A 5 -25.02 1.37 9.46
N GLY A 6 -24.73 2.64 9.19
CA GLY A 6 -24.88 3.73 10.14
C GLY A 6 -23.68 3.88 11.10
N PRO A 7 -23.86 4.58 12.22
CA PRO A 7 -22.85 4.71 13.27
C PRO A 7 -22.51 3.34 13.88
N SER A 8 -21.23 3.10 14.09
CA SER A 8 -20.71 1.91 14.76
C SER A 8 -19.55 2.29 15.68
N HIS A 9 -19.30 1.46 16.70
CA HIS A 9 -18.16 1.63 17.58
C HIS A 9 -17.48 0.28 17.88
N GLY A 10 -16.20 0.33 18.21
CA GLY A 10 -15.43 -0.85 18.57
C GLY A 10 -14.20 -0.48 19.39
N LYS A 11 -13.40 -1.50 19.74
CA LYS A 11 -12.15 -1.30 20.49
C LYS A 11 -11.11 -0.58 19.64
N CYS A 12 -10.50 0.47 20.19
CA CYS A 12 -9.38 1.14 19.53
C CYS A 12 -8.12 0.27 19.54
N GLY A 13 -7.51 0.06 18.36
CA GLY A 13 -6.28 -0.71 18.19
C GLY A 13 -4.98 0.10 18.32
N TYR A 14 -5.03 1.40 18.59
CA TYR A 14 -3.87 2.30 18.49
C TYR A 14 -3.33 2.83 19.83
N CYS A 15 -4.21 3.11 20.80
CA CYS A 15 -3.80 3.61 22.12
C CYS A 15 -3.64 2.44 23.10
N HIS A 16 -2.40 2.17 23.52
CA HIS A 16 -2.09 1.21 24.58
C HIS A 16 -1.81 1.97 25.88
N GLY A 17 -2.89 2.38 26.59
CA GLY A 17 -2.84 3.10 27.88
C GLY A 17 -2.55 4.59 27.72
N SER A 18 -3.50 5.51 27.94
CA SER A 18 -3.69 6.13 29.27
C SER A 18 -4.90 7.10 29.34
N ARG A 19 -5.81 7.13 28.35
CA ARG A 19 -6.91 8.12 28.31
C ARG A 19 -8.26 7.48 27.97
N GLY A 20 -9.17 7.46 28.95
CA GLY A 20 -10.61 7.24 28.76
C GLY A 20 -11.05 5.91 28.14
N SER A 21 -12.34 5.83 27.78
CA SER A 21 -12.93 4.71 27.05
C SER A 21 -12.18 4.49 25.74
N ARG A 22 -11.66 3.28 25.53
CA ARG A 22 -10.83 2.90 24.36
C ARG A 22 -11.72 2.59 23.15
N SER A 23 -12.50 3.57 22.71
CA SER A 23 -13.43 3.40 21.60
C SER A 23 -12.93 4.06 20.31
N SER A 24 -13.15 3.35 19.21
CA SER A 24 -13.12 3.88 17.86
C SER A 24 -14.56 3.97 17.37
N HIS A 25 -14.98 5.16 16.93
CA HIS A 25 -16.30 5.41 16.39
C HIS A 25 -16.18 5.67 14.89
N THR A 26 -17.04 5.04 14.10
CA THR A 26 -17.09 5.21 12.65
C THR A 26 -18.53 5.30 12.16
N PHE A 27 -18.72 5.86 10.99
CA PHE A 27 -19.96 5.71 10.22
C PHE A 27 -19.64 4.89 8.97
N GLY A 28 -20.51 3.97 8.57
CA GLY A 28 -20.23 3.13 7.42
C GLY A 28 -21.43 2.69 6.60
N PHE A 29 -21.10 2.04 5.49
CA PHE A 29 -22.04 1.39 4.58
C PHE A 29 -21.35 0.27 3.80
N LEU A 30 -22.12 -0.70 3.34
CA LEU A 30 -21.67 -1.73 2.41
C LEU A 30 -21.98 -1.29 0.98
N ALA A 31 -21.05 -1.49 0.07
CA ALA A 31 -21.27 -1.32 -1.35
C ALA A 31 -20.99 -2.63 -2.08
N THR A 32 -21.91 -3.07 -2.93
CA THR A 32 -21.67 -4.22 -3.81
C THR A 32 -20.79 -3.82 -5.00
N ARG A 33 -21.01 -2.61 -5.53
CA ARG A 33 -20.30 -2.04 -6.68
C ARG A 33 -20.11 -0.54 -6.47
N LEU A 34 -18.93 -0.04 -6.80
CA LEU A 34 -18.52 1.35 -6.69
C LEU A 34 -17.54 1.65 -7.82
N SER A 35 -17.69 2.77 -8.51
CA SER A 35 -16.71 3.18 -9.52
C SER A 35 -15.41 3.63 -8.85
N VAL A 36 -14.27 3.42 -9.51
CA VAL A 36 -12.97 3.91 -9.02
C VAL A 36 -12.94 5.43 -8.86
N THR A 37 -13.68 6.17 -9.71
CA THR A 37 -13.85 7.63 -9.59
C THR A 37 -14.70 8.00 -8.38
N GLY A 38 -15.79 7.28 -8.11
CA GLY A 38 -16.60 7.49 -6.92
C GLY A 38 -15.80 7.21 -5.64
N TYR A 39 -15.03 6.13 -5.61
CA TYR A 39 -14.16 5.86 -4.46
C TYR A 39 -13.04 6.89 -4.30
N GLN A 40 -12.47 7.42 -5.39
CA GLN A 40 -11.53 8.54 -5.31
C GLN A 40 -12.15 9.77 -4.62
N GLN A 41 -13.42 10.09 -4.88
CA GLN A 41 -14.10 11.21 -4.22
C GLN A 41 -14.31 10.96 -2.72
N LEU A 42 -14.52 9.70 -2.33
CA LEU A 42 -14.70 9.29 -0.94
C LEU A 42 -13.38 9.30 -0.17
N ILE A 43 -12.31 8.69 -0.72
CA ILE A 43 -11.00 8.65 -0.05
C ILE A 43 -10.42 10.06 0.14
N ASP A 44 -10.73 10.96 -0.79
CA ASP A 44 -10.37 12.38 -0.71
C ASP A 44 -11.06 13.14 0.42
N ARG A 45 -12.17 12.60 0.92
CA ARG A 45 -12.93 13.08 2.08
C ARG A 45 -12.74 12.22 3.31
N GLY A 46 -11.66 11.43 3.37
CA GLY A 46 -11.28 10.68 4.56
C GLY A 46 -11.94 9.31 4.74
N TRP A 47 -12.79 8.87 3.82
CA TRP A 47 -13.35 7.53 3.82
C TRP A 47 -12.29 6.47 3.50
N ARG A 48 -12.47 5.26 4.02
CA ARG A 48 -11.66 4.07 3.71
C ARG A 48 -12.56 2.87 3.50
N ARG A 49 -11.97 1.76 3.05
CA ARG A 49 -12.67 0.50 2.90
C ARG A 49 -11.93 -0.66 3.56
N SER A 50 -12.70 -1.65 3.97
CA SER A 50 -12.28 -2.98 4.39
C SER A 50 -13.15 -3.95 3.61
N GLY A 51 -12.59 -4.61 2.60
CA GLY A 51 -13.40 -5.32 1.64
C GLY A 51 -14.40 -4.41 0.92
N ARG A 52 -15.67 -4.83 0.97
CA ARG A 52 -16.88 -4.11 0.51
C ARG A 52 -17.47 -3.13 1.52
N TYR A 53 -16.95 -3.08 2.74
CA TYR A 53 -17.40 -2.14 3.77
C TYR A 53 -16.62 -0.84 3.67
N LEU A 54 -17.31 0.28 3.50
CA LEU A 54 -16.74 1.62 3.53
C LEU A 54 -17.05 2.29 4.86
N TYR A 55 -16.07 3.00 5.40
CA TYR A 55 -16.19 3.65 6.70
C TYR A 55 -15.47 4.99 6.74
N HIS A 56 -15.99 5.89 7.57
CA HIS A 56 -15.39 7.17 7.90
C HIS A 56 -15.24 7.25 9.43
N PRO A 57 -14.03 7.50 9.96
CA PRO A 57 -13.82 7.66 11.39
C PRO A 57 -14.50 8.93 11.89
N HIS A 58 -14.93 8.93 13.15
CA HIS A 58 -15.48 10.11 13.81
C HIS A 58 -14.46 10.63 14.83
N PRO A 59 -13.57 11.57 14.47
CA PRO A 59 -12.44 11.94 15.31
C PRO A 59 -12.88 12.56 16.63
N ALA A 60 -13.99 13.31 16.65
CA ALA A 60 -14.47 13.99 17.86
C ALA A 60 -14.85 13.01 18.98
N THR A 61 -15.35 11.82 18.65
CA THR A 61 -15.81 10.81 19.62
C THR A 61 -14.86 9.62 19.74
N SER A 62 -13.91 9.45 18.82
CA SER A 62 -12.86 8.43 18.91
C SER A 62 -11.71 8.89 19.81
N CYS A 63 -11.14 7.96 20.58
CA CYS A 63 -10.00 8.27 21.45
C CYS A 63 -8.72 8.65 20.67
N CYS A 64 -8.52 8.09 19.47
CA CYS A 64 -7.42 8.43 18.58
C CYS A 64 -7.91 9.27 17.41
N LYS A 65 -7.18 10.35 17.09
CA LYS A 65 -7.48 11.19 15.94
C LYS A 65 -6.81 10.61 14.69
N LEU A 66 -7.62 10.06 13.80
CA LEU A 66 -7.18 9.45 12.55
C LEU A 66 -7.22 10.51 11.44
N TYR A 67 -6.05 11.06 11.10
CA TYR A 67 -5.92 12.00 9.99
C TYR A 67 -5.64 11.24 8.71
N THR A 68 -6.36 11.53 7.65
CA THR A 68 -6.01 11.00 6.33
C THR A 68 -4.73 11.67 5.85
N ILE A 69 -3.74 10.86 5.46
CA ILE A 69 -2.44 11.34 4.99
C ILE A 69 -2.19 10.88 3.55
N ARG A 70 -1.73 11.81 2.71
CA ARG A 70 -1.25 11.50 1.36
C ARG A 70 0.07 12.22 1.07
N LEU A 71 0.77 11.74 0.05
CA LEU A 71 2.04 12.29 -0.42
C LEU A 71 1.91 12.67 -1.89
N ASN A 72 2.35 13.87 -2.26
CA ASN A 72 2.52 14.22 -3.67
C ASN A 72 3.83 13.63 -4.20
N VAL A 73 3.73 12.60 -5.06
CA VAL A 73 4.90 11.84 -5.48
C VAL A 73 5.80 12.61 -6.45
N THR A 74 5.30 13.68 -7.09
CA THR A 74 6.09 14.50 -8.02
C THR A 74 7.09 15.40 -7.30
N GLN A 75 6.88 15.64 -6.01
CA GLN A 75 7.72 16.47 -5.16
C GLN A 75 8.50 15.64 -4.13
N TYR A 76 8.30 14.32 -4.11
CA TYR A 76 8.90 13.44 -3.12
C TYR A 76 10.43 13.36 -3.29
N GLN A 77 11.13 13.54 -2.17
CA GLN A 77 12.57 13.38 -2.09
C GLN A 77 12.96 12.44 -0.95
N LEU A 78 13.98 11.61 -1.19
CA LEU A 78 14.46 10.65 -0.21
C LEU A 78 15.25 11.33 0.91
N THR A 79 14.79 11.13 2.15
CA THR A 79 15.53 11.52 3.35
C THR A 79 16.72 10.58 3.60
N HIS A 80 17.69 11.03 4.41
CA HIS A 80 18.83 10.20 4.80
C HIS A 80 18.40 8.86 5.46
N GLY A 81 17.36 8.88 6.30
CA GLY A 81 16.80 7.67 6.92
C GLY A 81 16.22 6.70 5.90
N GLN A 82 15.50 7.20 4.89
CA GLN A 82 14.93 6.38 3.82
C GLN A 82 16.02 5.80 2.91
N ARG A 83 17.10 6.56 2.63
CA ARG A 83 18.27 6.03 1.92
C ARG A 83 18.93 4.88 2.69
N LYS A 84 18.96 4.90 4.03
CA LYS A 84 19.46 3.75 4.83
C LYS A 84 18.58 2.51 4.63
N VAL A 85 17.25 2.67 4.58
CA VAL A 85 16.33 1.56 4.30
C VAL A 85 16.62 0.96 2.92
N LEU A 86 16.78 1.80 1.89
CA LEU A 86 17.08 1.35 0.53
C LEU A 86 18.47 0.70 0.40
N LYS A 87 19.51 1.27 1.03
CA LYS A 87 20.84 0.66 1.10
C LYS A 87 20.81 -0.71 1.77
N ARG A 88 19.97 -0.89 2.80
CA ARG A 88 19.79 -2.18 3.45
C ARG A 88 19.10 -3.15 2.49
N ALA A 89 18.03 -2.72 1.84
CA ALA A 89 17.29 -3.50 0.87
C ALA A 89 18.14 -3.95 -0.33
N HIS A 90 18.98 -3.07 -0.87
CA HIS A 90 19.92 -3.38 -1.96
C HIS A 90 20.91 -4.50 -1.63
N ARG A 91 21.19 -4.73 -0.34
CA ARG A 91 22.04 -5.85 0.08
C ARG A 91 21.33 -7.19 0.06
N TRP A 92 20.00 -7.21 0.16
CA TRP A 92 19.21 -8.44 0.07
C TRP A 92 19.01 -8.86 -1.39
N THR A 93 19.01 -7.87 -2.30
CA THR A 93 18.88 -8.10 -3.74
C THR A 93 20.20 -8.50 -4.40
N ASP A 94 21.33 -8.41 -3.68
CA ASP A 94 22.63 -8.89 -4.13
C ASP A 94 22.68 -10.43 -4.14
N ALA A 95 22.47 -10.99 -5.33
CA ALA A 95 22.51 -12.43 -5.62
C ALA A 95 23.73 -13.15 -5.04
N ARG A 96 24.87 -12.47 -4.85
CA ARG A 96 26.07 -13.07 -4.23
C ARG A 96 25.84 -13.45 -2.78
N ARG A 97 25.00 -12.69 -2.06
CA ARG A 97 24.79 -12.80 -0.61
C ARG A 97 23.55 -13.61 -0.26
N THR A 98 22.55 -13.65 -1.12
CA THR A 98 21.21 -14.13 -0.76
C THR A 98 20.75 -15.41 -1.44
N LEU A 99 21.42 -15.89 -2.49
CA LEU A 99 21.14 -17.21 -3.07
C LEU A 99 21.65 -18.32 -2.13
N ARG A 100 20.82 -18.72 -1.17
CA ARG A 100 20.93 -20.04 -0.51
C ARG A 100 20.06 -21.00 -1.33
N PRO A 101 20.61 -22.08 -1.90
CA PRO A 101 19.78 -23.02 -2.65
C PRO A 101 18.70 -23.61 -1.74
N PRO A 102 17.50 -23.90 -2.27
CA PRO A 102 16.62 -24.90 -1.66
C PRO A 102 17.39 -26.19 -1.38
N GLU A 103 17.05 -26.92 -0.32
CA GLU A 103 17.63 -28.24 -0.05
C GLU A 103 17.47 -29.14 -1.28
N GLY A 104 18.58 -29.62 -1.84
CA GLY A 104 18.61 -30.48 -3.03
C GLY A 104 18.73 -29.77 -4.39
N ALA A 105 18.71 -28.43 -4.45
CA ALA A 105 18.86 -27.68 -5.72
C ALA A 105 20.32 -27.29 -6.02
N ALA A 106 20.73 -27.40 -7.29
CA ALA A 106 22.04 -26.94 -7.75
C ALA A 106 22.23 -25.44 -7.46
N ARG A 107 23.44 -25.05 -6.99
CA ARG A 107 23.76 -23.63 -6.76
C ARG A 107 23.66 -22.86 -8.08
N PRO A 108 22.79 -21.84 -8.19
CA PRO A 108 22.85 -20.93 -9.33
C PRO A 108 24.24 -20.27 -9.39
N ALA A 109 24.76 -20.07 -10.61
CA ALA A 109 26.04 -19.43 -10.83
C ALA A 109 26.05 -18.04 -10.17
N ARG A 110 27.00 -17.81 -9.25
CA ARG A 110 27.17 -16.51 -8.59
C ARG A 110 27.56 -15.45 -9.63
N PRO A 111 26.88 -14.29 -9.69
CA PRO A 111 27.28 -13.23 -10.62
C PRO A 111 28.70 -12.73 -10.32
N SER A 112 29.52 -12.61 -11.36
CA SER A 112 30.94 -12.23 -11.30
C SER A 112 31.17 -10.75 -10.96
N ALA A 113 30.17 -9.88 -11.12
CA ALA A 113 30.19 -8.46 -10.72
C ALA A 113 29.15 -8.14 -9.62
N ALA A 114 29.48 -7.20 -8.73
CA ALA A 114 28.54 -6.73 -7.70
C ALA A 114 27.52 -5.79 -8.35
N SER A 115 26.30 -5.72 -7.81
CA SER A 115 25.31 -4.74 -8.29
C SER A 115 25.87 -3.32 -8.15
N PRO A 116 25.65 -2.44 -9.14
CA PRO A 116 26.11 -1.06 -9.07
C PRO A 116 25.52 -0.35 -7.83
N PRO A 117 26.21 0.67 -7.30
CA PRO A 117 25.67 1.46 -6.21
C PRO A 117 24.40 2.20 -6.66
N LEU A 118 23.46 2.36 -5.73
CA LEU A 118 22.22 3.11 -6.01
C LEU A 118 22.53 4.58 -6.30
N ASP A 119 21.95 5.10 -7.38
CA ASP A 119 22.05 6.49 -7.80
C ASP A 119 21.02 7.37 -7.07
N TRP A 120 21.46 8.08 -6.03
CA TRP A 120 20.60 8.94 -5.20
C TRP A 120 20.17 10.23 -5.88
N THR A 121 20.71 10.56 -7.05
CA THR A 121 20.29 11.74 -7.83
C THR A 121 19.00 11.48 -8.60
N ARG A 122 18.61 10.20 -8.72
CA ARG A 122 17.44 9.76 -9.48
C ARG A 122 16.18 9.74 -8.62
N PRO A 123 15.00 9.87 -9.25
CA PRO A 123 13.72 9.70 -8.54
C PRO A 123 13.57 8.27 -8.00
N MET A 124 12.68 8.10 -7.01
CA MET A 124 12.43 6.82 -6.34
C MET A 124 12.01 5.72 -7.33
N CYS A 125 11.26 6.04 -8.39
CA CYS A 125 10.90 5.08 -9.44
C CYS A 125 12.10 4.41 -10.14
N ALA A 126 13.17 5.17 -10.37
CA ALA A 126 14.38 4.72 -11.04
C ALA A 126 15.29 3.95 -10.06
N ILE A 127 15.38 4.40 -8.81
CA ILE A 127 16.07 3.66 -7.74
C ILE A 127 15.40 2.30 -7.53
N SER A 128 14.06 2.26 -7.46
CA SER A 128 13.30 1.01 -7.33
C SER A 128 13.55 0.07 -8.49
N ALA A 129 13.65 0.60 -9.73
CA ALA A 129 13.94 -0.19 -10.92
C ALA A 129 15.32 -0.87 -10.86
N GLN A 130 16.34 -0.19 -10.32
CA GLN A 130 17.69 -0.76 -10.14
C GLN A 130 17.73 -1.93 -9.15
N MET A 131 16.70 -2.06 -8.31
CA MET A 131 16.63 -3.09 -7.28
C MET A 131 15.85 -4.34 -7.73
N GLU A 132 15.11 -4.27 -8.84
CA GLU A 132 14.40 -5.42 -9.41
C GLU A 132 15.43 -6.37 -10.07
N ASP A 133 15.58 -7.59 -9.55
CA ASP A 133 16.31 -8.70 -10.19
C ASP A 133 15.39 -9.93 -10.17
N PRO A 134 14.90 -10.41 -11.33
CA PRO A 134 13.97 -11.55 -11.40
C PRO A 134 14.45 -12.82 -10.68
N ARG A 135 15.76 -12.97 -10.46
CA ARG A 135 16.36 -14.15 -9.79
C ARG A 135 16.34 -14.03 -8.27
N VAL A 136 16.32 -12.81 -7.72
CA VAL A 136 16.48 -12.56 -6.28
C VAL A 136 15.33 -11.77 -5.72
N TRP A 137 15.03 -10.60 -6.29
CA TRP A 137 14.01 -9.71 -5.78
C TRP A 137 13.11 -9.25 -6.91
N ARG A 138 11.87 -9.76 -6.90
CA ARG A 138 10.85 -9.37 -7.87
C ARG A 138 9.58 -8.95 -7.17
N THR A 139 8.90 -7.98 -7.76
CA THR A 139 7.53 -7.64 -7.38
C THR A 139 6.60 -7.94 -8.54
N GLU A 140 5.36 -8.31 -8.21
CA GLU A 140 4.36 -8.69 -9.19
C GLU A 140 3.03 -8.09 -8.77
N LEU A 141 2.46 -7.25 -9.64
CA LEU A 141 1.13 -6.70 -9.41
C LEU A 141 0.10 -7.59 -10.11
N VAL A 142 -0.85 -8.11 -9.34
CA VAL A 142 -1.95 -8.91 -9.84
C VAL A 142 -3.29 -8.31 -9.41
N PRO A 143 -4.36 -8.46 -10.20
CA PRO A 143 -5.72 -8.21 -9.72
C PRO A 143 -5.97 -8.96 -8.41
N THR A 144 -6.74 -8.36 -7.52
CA THR A 144 -7.14 -9.01 -6.26
C THR A 144 -7.80 -10.36 -6.55
N ALA A 145 -7.19 -11.43 -6.03
CA ALA A 145 -7.70 -12.80 -6.13
C ALA A 145 -7.29 -13.58 -4.88
N PHE A 146 -8.06 -14.61 -4.54
CA PHE A 146 -7.66 -15.52 -3.47
C PHE A 146 -6.47 -16.37 -3.94
N ALA A 147 -5.39 -16.36 -3.18
CA ALA A 147 -4.24 -17.22 -3.37
C ALA A 147 -3.86 -17.88 -2.03
N GLU A 148 -3.66 -19.19 -2.04
CA GLU A 148 -3.45 -19.97 -0.82
C GLU A 148 -2.16 -19.59 -0.09
N ASP A 149 -1.09 -19.30 -0.83
CA ASP A 149 0.20 -18.86 -0.28
C ASP A 149 0.11 -17.46 0.37
N ALA A 150 -0.63 -16.53 -0.23
CA ALA A 150 -0.91 -15.22 0.33
C ALA A 150 -1.78 -15.32 1.60
N TYR A 151 -2.77 -16.22 1.62
CA TYR A 151 -3.56 -16.50 2.81
C TYR A 151 -2.72 -17.09 3.95
N ALA A 152 -1.86 -18.07 3.65
CA ALA A 152 -0.96 -18.67 4.64
C ALA A 152 -0.01 -17.62 5.27
N LEU A 153 0.51 -16.72 4.44
CA LEU A 153 1.32 -15.59 4.89
C LEU A 153 0.52 -14.61 5.78
N TYR A 154 -0.70 -14.26 5.37
CA TYR A 154 -1.60 -13.41 6.15
C TYR A 154 -1.93 -14.01 7.51
N ARG A 155 -2.26 -15.32 7.56
CA ARG A 155 -2.57 -16.03 8.79
C ARG A 155 -1.39 -16.02 9.76
N SER A 156 -0.20 -16.35 9.27
CA SER A 156 1.04 -16.32 10.07
C SER A 156 1.31 -14.91 10.61
N TYR A 157 1.06 -13.88 9.80
CA TYR A 157 1.20 -12.49 10.20
C TYR A 157 0.18 -12.06 11.26
N GLN A 158 -1.11 -12.41 11.12
CA GLN A 158 -2.13 -12.07 12.13
C GLN A 158 -1.78 -12.69 13.49
N ILE A 159 -1.41 -13.97 13.52
CA ILE A 159 -1.02 -14.66 14.75
C ILE A 159 0.21 -14.00 15.38
N GLY A 160 1.29 -13.79 14.61
CA GLY A 160 2.54 -13.31 15.18
C GLY A 160 2.62 -11.81 15.46
N VAL A 161 1.81 -10.98 14.81
CA VAL A 161 1.82 -9.51 15.01
C VAL A 161 0.65 -9.02 15.85
N HIS A 162 -0.54 -9.56 15.65
CA HIS A 162 -1.75 -9.13 16.36
C HIS A 162 -2.14 -10.06 17.51
N GLY A 163 -1.61 -11.28 17.56
CA GLY A 163 -1.98 -12.28 18.57
C GLY A 163 -3.40 -12.81 18.36
N ASP A 164 -3.88 -12.76 17.12
CA ASP A 164 -5.23 -13.22 16.79
C ASP A 164 -5.33 -14.74 16.95
N ASP A 165 -6.49 -15.18 17.39
CA ASP A 165 -6.85 -16.59 17.55
C ASP A 165 -6.77 -17.31 16.18
N PRO A 166 -5.92 -18.36 16.03
CA PRO A 166 -5.76 -19.09 14.77
C PRO A 166 -7.04 -19.65 14.17
N ASP A 167 -8.05 -19.94 15.00
CA ASP A 167 -9.34 -20.49 14.58
C ASP A 167 -10.28 -19.40 14.06
N ARG A 168 -10.00 -18.14 14.39
CA ARG A 168 -10.73 -16.95 13.93
C ARG A 168 -10.11 -16.30 12.71
N ILE A 169 -9.08 -16.90 12.12
CA ILE A 169 -8.46 -16.43 10.88
C ILE A 169 -8.84 -17.41 9.78
N THR A 170 -10.04 -17.24 9.23
CA THR A 170 -10.59 -18.11 8.18
C THR A 170 -10.29 -17.58 6.77
N ARG A 171 -10.39 -18.46 5.77
CA ARG A 171 -10.25 -18.08 4.35
C ARG A 171 -11.34 -17.08 3.95
N GLU A 172 -12.54 -17.25 4.48
CA GLU A 172 -13.71 -16.41 4.21
C GLU A 172 -13.50 -15.00 4.74
N GLN A 173 -13.00 -14.84 5.96
CA GLN A 173 -12.67 -13.51 6.51
C GLN A 173 -11.52 -12.86 5.74
N TYR A 174 -10.49 -13.62 5.35
CA TYR A 174 -9.41 -13.12 4.50
C TYR A 174 -9.95 -12.64 3.15
N ARG A 175 -10.85 -13.40 2.51
CA ARG A 175 -11.50 -12.99 1.26
C ARG A 175 -12.28 -11.71 1.45
N GLN A 176 -13.19 -11.68 2.43
CA GLN A 176 -14.02 -10.52 2.73
C GLN A 176 -13.19 -9.27 3.03
N PHE A 177 -12.03 -9.41 3.68
CA PHE A 177 -11.20 -8.28 4.06
C PHE A 177 -10.28 -7.79 2.93
N LEU A 178 -9.54 -8.71 2.29
CA LEU A 178 -8.38 -8.39 1.46
C LEU A 178 -8.52 -8.78 -0.01
N VAL A 179 -9.54 -9.55 -0.39
CA VAL A 179 -9.81 -9.96 -1.78
C VAL A 179 -11.02 -9.24 -2.33
N ASP A 180 -12.14 -9.30 -1.61
CA ASP A 180 -13.40 -8.69 -2.03
C ASP A 180 -13.23 -7.18 -2.15
N SER A 181 -13.69 -6.63 -3.26
CA SER A 181 -13.66 -5.20 -3.51
C SER A 181 -14.99 -4.75 -4.10
N PRO A 182 -15.50 -3.57 -3.70
CA PRO A 182 -16.61 -2.95 -4.38
C PRO A 182 -16.15 -2.27 -5.67
N LEU A 183 -14.83 -2.06 -5.86
CA LEU A 183 -14.30 -1.28 -6.96
C LEU A 183 -14.48 -2.06 -8.26
N VAL A 184 -15.40 -1.57 -9.09
CA VAL A 184 -15.55 -2.05 -10.46
C VAL A 184 -14.37 -1.50 -11.24
N PRO A 185 -13.49 -2.38 -11.80
CA PRO A 185 -12.42 -1.92 -12.66
C PRO A 185 -13.01 -1.06 -13.77
N LEU A 186 -12.36 0.05 -14.08
CA LEU A 186 -12.75 0.83 -15.24
C LEU A 186 -12.35 0.00 -16.46
N GLU A 187 -13.29 -0.76 -17.01
CA GLU A 187 -13.04 -1.59 -18.18
C GLU A 187 -12.45 -0.71 -19.28
N ALA A 188 -11.46 -1.23 -19.98
CA ALA A 188 -10.97 -0.67 -21.23
C ALA A 188 -12.02 -0.83 -22.35
N SER A 189 -13.28 -0.48 -22.06
CA SER A 189 -14.24 -0.08 -23.08
C SER A 189 -13.53 0.97 -23.93
N ARG A 190 -13.36 0.63 -25.22
CA ARG A 190 -12.53 1.32 -26.21
C ARG A 190 -12.89 2.81 -26.41
N ALA A 191 -13.85 3.35 -25.67
CA ALA A 191 -14.37 4.70 -25.80
C ALA A 191 -14.11 5.66 -24.62
N ALA A 192 -13.59 5.24 -23.45
CA ALA A 192 -13.59 6.14 -22.27
C ALA A 192 -12.31 6.18 -21.39
N LEU A 193 -11.35 5.27 -21.56
CA LEU A 193 -10.07 5.39 -20.83
C LEU A 193 -9.19 6.46 -21.49
N PRO A 194 -8.51 7.32 -20.71
CA PRO A 194 -7.50 8.19 -21.28
C PRO A 194 -6.42 7.35 -21.97
N ALA A 195 -5.87 7.88 -23.07
CA ALA A 195 -4.91 7.21 -23.97
C ALA A 195 -3.63 6.62 -23.30
N ARG A 196 -3.45 6.82 -21.99
CA ARG A 196 -2.26 6.47 -21.20
C ARG A 196 -2.67 6.00 -19.78
N HIS A 197 -3.66 5.13 -19.66
CA HIS A 197 -4.05 4.53 -18.38
C HIS A 197 -2.97 3.54 -17.87
N PRO A 198 -2.96 3.17 -16.58
CA PRO A 198 -2.06 2.12 -16.07
C PRO A 198 -2.27 0.82 -16.83
N GLU A 199 -1.19 0.09 -17.11
CA GLU A 199 -1.20 -1.19 -17.84
C GLU A 199 -2.18 -2.22 -17.24
N HIS A 200 -2.28 -2.25 -15.92
CA HIS A 200 -3.20 -3.14 -15.19
C HIS A 200 -4.58 -2.53 -14.93
N GLY A 201 -4.84 -1.30 -15.40
CA GLY A 201 -6.08 -0.57 -15.18
C GLY A 201 -6.21 0.04 -13.78
N TYR A 202 -7.45 0.41 -13.43
CA TYR A 202 -7.84 0.93 -12.13
C TYR A 202 -8.66 -0.11 -11.37
N GLY A 203 -8.58 -0.13 -10.03
CA GLY A 203 -9.25 -1.14 -9.21
C GLY A 203 -8.41 -1.56 -8.00
N SER A 204 -8.63 -2.78 -7.52
CA SER A 204 -7.95 -3.34 -6.35
C SER A 204 -6.98 -4.46 -6.76
N PHE A 205 -5.76 -4.38 -6.24
CA PHE A 205 -4.64 -5.23 -6.62
C PHE A 205 -3.89 -5.76 -5.40
N HIS A 206 -3.22 -6.89 -5.59
CA HIS A 206 -2.16 -7.36 -4.69
C HIS A 206 -0.81 -7.11 -5.35
N LEU A 207 0.06 -6.34 -4.68
CA LEU A 207 1.47 -6.25 -5.03
C LEU A 207 2.23 -7.28 -4.20
N ARG A 208 2.68 -8.33 -4.86
CA ARG A 208 3.35 -9.49 -4.27
C ARG A 208 4.86 -9.28 -4.32
N TYR A 209 5.55 -9.54 -3.22
CA TYR A 209 6.99 -9.40 -3.10
C TYR A 209 7.64 -10.77 -2.95
N TYR A 210 8.58 -11.09 -3.82
CA TYR A 210 9.29 -12.36 -3.78
C TYR A 210 10.78 -12.13 -3.52
N LEU A 211 11.33 -12.92 -2.59
CA LEU A 211 12.75 -13.02 -2.34
C LEU A 211 13.19 -14.46 -2.63
N ASN A 212 14.13 -14.64 -3.58
CA ASN A 212 14.59 -15.94 -4.07
C ASN A 212 13.43 -16.87 -4.50
N GLY A 213 12.38 -16.31 -5.11
CA GLY A 213 11.20 -17.04 -5.53
C GLY A 213 10.16 -17.29 -4.43
N GLN A 214 10.48 -17.09 -3.15
CA GLN A 214 9.54 -17.22 -2.04
C GLN A 214 8.74 -15.93 -1.85
N LEU A 215 7.41 -16.03 -1.68
CA LEU A 215 6.55 -14.91 -1.31
C LEU A 215 6.87 -14.45 0.13
N VAL A 216 7.34 -13.21 0.29
CA VAL A 216 7.75 -12.66 1.60
C VAL A 216 6.89 -11.49 2.07
N ALA A 217 6.13 -10.86 1.18
CA ALA A 217 5.16 -9.83 1.55
C ALA A 217 4.07 -9.64 0.50
N VAL A 218 2.96 -9.04 0.91
CA VAL A 218 1.88 -8.59 0.03
C VAL A 218 1.39 -7.22 0.49
N SER A 219 1.34 -6.26 -0.44
CA SER A 219 0.57 -5.02 -0.27
C SER A 219 -0.77 -5.15 -0.97
N VAL A 220 -1.85 -4.77 -0.28
CA VAL A 220 -3.19 -4.60 -0.87
C VAL A 220 -3.32 -3.15 -1.28
N LEU A 221 -3.48 -2.90 -2.58
CA LEU A 221 -3.45 -1.58 -3.17
C LEU A 221 -4.75 -1.27 -3.90
N ASP A 222 -5.21 -0.02 -3.83
CA ASP A 222 -6.19 0.51 -4.76
C ASP A 222 -5.52 1.50 -5.72
N ILE A 223 -5.67 1.26 -7.02
CA ILE A 223 -5.22 2.17 -8.08
C ILE A 223 -6.43 2.95 -8.55
N LEU A 224 -6.41 4.25 -8.29
CA LEU A 224 -7.50 5.17 -8.53
C LEU A 224 -7.10 6.23 -9.56
N PRO A 225 -8.06 6.97 -10.15
CA PRO A 225 -7.78 7.98 -11.18
C PRO A 225 -6.67 8.97 -10.83
N ARG A 226 -6.53 9.36 -9.56
CA ARG A 226 -5.55 10.36 -9.09
C ARG A 226 -4.56 9.84 -8.07
N SER A 227 -4.71 8.61 -7.59
CA SER A 227 -3.84 8.09 -6.54
C SER A 227 -3.63 6.58 -6.56
N VAL A 228 -2.57 6.15 -5.89
CA VAL A 228 -2.43 4.78 -5.38
C VAL A 228 -2.67 4.83 -3.88
N SER A 229 -3.48 3.94 -3.35
CA SER A 229 -3.78 3.84 -1.91
C SER A 229 -3.30 2.53 -1.34
N SER A 230 -2.46 2.61 -0.31
CA SER A 230 -2.02 1.45 0.47
C SER A 230 -3.09 1.08 1.49
N VAL A 231 -3.79 -0.03 1.27
CA VAL A 231 -4.94 -0.47 2.08
C VAL A 231 -4.46 -1.32 3.26
N TYR A 232 -3.65 -2.33 2.97
CA TYR A 232 -3.12 -3.25 3.98
C TYR A 232 -1.77 -3.82 3.55
N PHE A 233 -0.93 -4.15 4.52
CA PHE A 233 0.38 -4.75 4.28
C PHE A 233 0.65 -5.85 5.29
N PHE A 234 1.05 -7.03 4.81
CA PHE A 234 1.45 -8.16 5.64
C PHE A 234 2.67 -8.84 5.03
N TYR A 235 3.50 -9.42 5.89
CA TYR A 235 4.81 -9.92 5.49
C TYR A 235 5.26 -11.08 6.38
N ASP A 236 6.28 -11.79 5.91
CA ASP A 236 6.86 -12.94 6.59
C ASP A 236 7.69 -12.50 7.78
N LEU A 237 7.36 -13.01 8.97
CA LEU A 237 8.03 -12.67 10.21
C LEU A 237 9.46 -13.19 10.29
N ALA A 238 9.81 -14.26 9.55
CA ALA A 238 11.20 -14.69 9.39
C ALA A 238 12.05 -13.58 8.75
N HIS A 239 11.43 -12.75 7.91
CA HIS A 239 12.06 -11.64 7.20
C HIS A 239 11.83 -10.27 7.88
N LYS A 240 11.38 -10.24 9.15
CA LYS A 240 11.14 -8.98 9.89
C LYS A 240 12.36 -8.06 9.96
N HIS A 241 13.57 -8.63 10.04
CA HIS A 241 14.84 -7.91 10.10
C HIS A 241 15.12 -7.07 8.84
N LEU A 242 14.48 -7.40 7.70
CA LEU A 242 14.53 -6.61 6.48
C LEU A 242 13.77 -5.27 6.66
N GLY A 243 12.76 -5.21 7.53
CA GLY A 243 11.95 -4.01 7.71
C GLY A 243 11.10 -3.69 6.49
N LEU A 244 10.45 -4.73 5.95
CA LEU A 244 9.66 -4.70 4.72
C LEU A 244 8.55 -3.63 4.74
N GLY A 245 7.98 -3.30 5.90
CA GLY A 245 6.94 -2.25 5.98
C GLY A 245 7.41 -0.83 5.64
N HIS A 246 8.67 -0.47 5.94
CA HIS A 246 9.21 0.83 5.51
C HIS A 246 9.64 0.80 4.05
N TYR A 247 10.16 -0.35 3.61
CA TYR A 247 10.56 -0.56 2.22
C TYR A 247 9.34 -0.53 1.28
N SER A 248 8.24 -1.20 1.62
CA SER A 248 7.04 -1.26 0.77
C SER A 248 6.49 0.12 0.49
N ALA A 249 6.42 0.99 1.51
CA ALA A 249 6.02 2.38 1.30
C ALA A 249 6.93 3.13 0.31
N LEU A 250 8.26 2.95 0.38
CA LEU A 250 9.20 3.56 -0.58
C LEU A 250 9.02 3.00 -1.99
N HIS A 251 8.84 1.68 -2.08
CA HIS A 251 8.59 0.98 -3.34
C HIS A 251 7.27 1.46 -3.99
N GLU A 252 6.19 1.54 -3.21
CA GLU A 252 4.88 2.01 -3.65
C GLU A 252 4.91 3.50 -4.06
N ILE A 253 5.69 4.35 -3.39
CA ILE A 253 5.95 5.73 -3.83
C ILE A 253 6.67 5.73 -5.20
N GLY A 254 7.74 4.95 -5.34
CA GLY A 254 8.45 4.81 -6.61
C GLY A 254 7.56 4.28 -7.73
N TRP A 255 6.67 3.35 -7.41
CA TRP A 255 5.72 2.80 -8.37
C TRP A 255 4.68 3.84 -8.81
N THR A 256 4.17 4.62 -7.86
CA THR A 256 3.26 5.75 -8.14
C THR A 256 3.94 6.83 -9.00
N GLN A 257 5.23 7.12 -8.76
CA GLN A 257 6.03 8.00 -9.63
C GLN A 257 6.17 7.43 -11.05
N ARG A 258 6.40 6.12 -11.20
CA ARG A 258 6.50 5.45 -12.50
C ARG A 258 5.20 5.58 -13.30
N LEU A 259 4.05 5.39 -12.63
CA LEU A 259 2.73 5.59 -13.24
C LEU A 259 2.51 7.05 -13.69
N TYR A 260 2.89 8.02 -12.85
CA TYR A 260 2.84 9.44 -13.20
C TYR A 260 3.69 9.76 -14.45
N GLN A 261 4.95 9.32 -14.48
CA GLN A 261 5.88 9.60 -15.56
C GLN A 261 5.48 8.96 -16.90
N ARG A 262 4.99 7.71 -16.89
CA ARG A 262 4.46 7.05 -18.10
C ARG A 262 3.30 7.83 -18.71
N ARG A 263 2.45 8.41 -17.85
CA ARG A 263 1.31 9.24 -18.28
C ARG A 263 1.74 10.60 -18.83
N TYR A 264 2.79 11.18 -18.24
CA TYR A 264 3.26 12.55 -18.49
C TYR A 264 4.79 12.60 -18.75
N PRO A 265 5.28 12.13 -19.90
CA PRO A 265 6.71 12.06 -20.20
C PRO A 265 7.37 13.44 -20.44
N HIS A 266 6.59 14.49 -20.75
CA HIS A 266 7.08 15.85 -21.02
C HIS A 266 6.31 16.90 -20.20
N ALA A 267 6.76 17.15 -18.95
CA ALA A 267 6.26 18.19 -18.04
C ALA A 267 4.74 18.09 -17.66
N PRO A 268 4.27 18.69 -16.54
CA PRO A 268 3.03 18.28 -15.90
C PRO A 268 1.81 18.78 -16.68
N PRO A 269 0.63 18.15 -16.58
CA PRO A 269 -0.58 18.88 -16.85
C PRO A 269 -0.72 19.93 -15.74
N ILE A 270 -0.56 21.20 -16.13
CA ILE A 270 -1.42 22.25 -15.61
C ILE A 270 -2.85 21.76 -15.89
N THR A 271 -3.63 21.60 -14.82
CA THR A 271 -5.08 21.36 -14.87
C THR A 271 -5.52 20.29 -15.87
N SER A 272 -5.31 19.01 -15.58
CA SER A 272 -6.02 17.95 -16.33
C SER A 272 -7.52 18.10 -16.03
N LEU A 273 -8.25 18.78 -16.93
CA LEU A 273 -9.71 18.93 -16.95
C LEU A 273 -10.44 17.57 -16.90
N THR A 274 -9.73 16.47 -17.18
CA THR A 274 -10.31 15.13 -17.25
C THR A 274 -10.48 14.43 -15.89
N GLY A 275 -9.89 14.95 -14.81
CA GLY A 275 -9.95 14.29 -13.48
C GLY A 275 -9.09 13.02 -13.34
N PHE A 276 -8.30 12.66 -14.36
CA PHE A 276 -7.34 11.54 -14.35
C PHE A 276 -5.89 12.02 -14.33
N GLY A 277 -5.05 11.36 -13.52
CA GLY A 277 -3.62 11.63 -13.37
C GLY A 277 -3.11 11.21 -12.00
N ILE A 278 -2.55 10.00 -11.89
CA ILE A 278 -2.02 9.45 -10.62
C ILE A 278 -0.87 10.33 -10.12
N ARG A 279 -1.12 11.10 -9.07
CA ARG A 279 -0.16 12.05 -8.47
C ARG A 279 0.07 11.77 -6.99
N TYR A 280 -0.90 11.19 -6.32
CA TYR A 280 -0.87 11.04 -4.88
C TYR A 280 -0.68 9.59 -4.46
N TYR A 281 0.09 9.39 -3.40
CA TYR A 281 0.18 8.11 -2.69
C TYR A 281 -0.48 8.25 -1.32
N TYR A 282 -1.54 7.48 -1.06
CA TYR A 282 -2.27 7.50 0.21
C TYR A 282 -1.68 6.46 1.15
N LEU A 283 -1.16 6.91 2.30
CA LEU A 283 -0.56 6.04 3.30
C LEU A 283 -1.60 5.52 4.32
N GLY A 284 -2.89 5.71 4.08
CA GLY A 284 -3.96 5.40 5.02
C GLY A 284 -4.17 6.51 6.04
N TYR A 285 -4.20 6.17 7.33
CA TYR A 285 -4.30 7.14 8.42
C TYR A 285 -2.95 7.44 9.07
N TYR A 286 -2.80 8.67 9.56
CA TYR A 286 -1.75 9.13 10.45
C TYR A 286 -2.35 9.44 11.82
N ILE A 287 -1.67 9.00 12.88
CA ILE A 287 -2.06 9.25 14.27
C ILE A 287 -0.80 9.74 14.98
N HIS A 288 -0.77 11.02 15.35
CA HIS A 288 0.42 11.69 15.88
C HIS A 288 1.00 10.99 17.12
N ASP A 289 0.10 10.59 18.04
CA ASP A 289 0.47 9.99 19.32
C ASP A 289 0.74 8.48 19.23
N CYS A 290 0.48 7.83 18.09
CA CYS A 290 0.69 6.39 17.95
C CYS A 290 2.04 6.09 17.30
N ALA A 291 2.96 5.47 18.06
CA ALA A 291 4.29 5.10 17.56
C ALA A 291 4.24 4.24 16.29
N LYS A 292 3.27 3.31 16.19
CA LYS A 292 3.08 2.44 15.01
C LYS A 292 2.66 3.22 13.75
N MET A 293 2.08 4.41 13.91
CA MET A 293 1.52 5.21 12.81
C MET A 293 2.35 6.47 12.50
N ARG A 294 3.22 6.88 13.43
CA ARG A 294 4.00 8.13 13.34
C ARG A 294 4.96 8.16 12.17
N TYR A 295 5.51 7.01 11.76
CA TYR A 295 6.48 6.92 10.65
C TYR A 295 5.93 7.46 9.32
N LYS A 296 4.61 7.45 9.12
CA LYS A 296 3.98 7.95 7.88
C LYS A 296 4.21 9.45 7.66
N GLY A 297 4.39 10.22 8.74
CA GLY A 297 4.76 11.63 8.64
C GLY A 297 6.22 11.88 8.21
N SER A 298 7.05 10.84 8.06
CA SER A 298 8.44 10.99 7.59
C SER A 298 8.58 11.03 6.06
N TYR A 299 7.52 10.71 5.32
CA TYR A 299 7.50 10.78 3.86
C TYR A 299 7.02 12.17 3.46
N GLN A 300 7.91 13.00 2.92
CA GLN A 300 7.63 14.41 2.66
C GLN A 300 7.81 14.77 1.17
N PRO A 301 7.00 15.71 0.61
CA PRO A 301 5.94 16.45 1.30
C PRO A 301 4.65 15.64 1.46
N SER A 302 4.15 15.52 2.70
CA SER A 302 2.86 14.89 3.00
C SER A 302 1.82 15.93 3.41
N GLU A 303 0.58 15.71 2.98
CA GLU A 303 -0.59 16.53 3.32
C GLU A 303 -1.50 15.75 4.27
N LEU A 304 -2.11 16.45 5.24
CA LEU A 304 -3.10 15.89 6.16
C LEU A 304 -4.46 16.50 5.88
N LEU A 305 -5.46 15.66 5.61
CA LEU A 305 -6.82 16.15 5.45
C LEU A 305 -7.34 16.71 6.78
N CYS A 306 -7.72 17.99 6.80
CA CYS A 306 -8.40 18.60 7.91
C CYS A 306 -9.80 17.97 8.07
N PRO A 307 -10.13 17.36 9.22
CA PRO A 307 -11.40 16.68 9.40
C PRO A 307 -12.60 17.63 9.44
N VAL A 308 -12.37 18.92 9.68
CA VAL A 308 -13.41 19.96 9.79
C VAL A 308 -13.67 20.61 8.44
N THR A 309 -12.62 21.18 7.82
CA THR A 309 -12.75 21.95 6.58
C THR A 309 -12.71 21.07 5.32
N GLN A 310 -12.30 19.80 5.44
CA GLN A 310 -12.12 18.88 4.31
C GLN A 310 -11.12 19.39 3.26
N THR A 311 -10.15 20.17 3.70
CA THR A 311 -9.02 20.68 2.90
C THR A 311 -7.74 19.93 3.24
N TRP A 312 -6.85 19.80 2.24
CA TRP A 312 -5.55 19.12 2.34
C TRP A 312 -4.44 20.03 2.85
#